data_AF-A0A0B6YF33-F1
#
_entry.id   AF-A0A0B6YF33-F1
#
_cell.length_a   1.000
_cell.length_b   1.000
_cell.length_c   1.000
_cell.angle_alpha   90.00
_cell.angle_beta   90.00
_cell.angle_gamma   90.00
#
_symmetry.space_group_name_H-M   'P 1'
#
loop_
_entity.id
_entity.type
_entity.pdbx_description
1 polymer ?
#
loop_
_entity_poly.entity_id
_entity_poly.type
_entity_poly.pdbx_seq_one_letter_code
_entity_poly.pdbx_strand_id
1 'polypeptide(L)'
;MERSETASVASGHGVDNPLDFSYGKLYNLVQETQQANEVLAAETEMFARFFTRVEARETKHDSKQAFSGSGLTFKEMQTRRRSKSQASTIDRSQKLTTEVKCEIAQKEIEETKESAKRLEEETDKIMDNYKAIMEESDVRLTELKKEAYEFDRDVMKGAYNHRSKKIIAEKCLRFFEDKIKGRDSHMEKLRLKSSTLKVQMKKLKLQIKQKEEMGDVLNEVDFNQLKIENQQYLERIDERNQDLLRLKL
;
A
#
# COMPACT_ATOMS: atom_id res chain seq x y z
N MET A 1 -58.69 28.70 32.13
CA MET A 1 -59.73 27.87 31.47
C MET A 1 -60.16 28.65 30.25
N GLU A 2 -60.05 28.24 28.99
CA GLU A 2 -59.72 27.00 28.31
C GLU A 2 -59.22 27.39 26.89
N ARG A 3 -58.19 26.66 26.41
CA ARG A 3 -57.86 26.22 25.03
C ARG A 3 -58.08 27.23 23.88
N SER A 4 -57.04 27.79 23.25
CA SER A 4 -56.08 27.18 22.30
C SER A 4 -56.74 26.36 21.18
N GLU A 5 -56.72 26.89 19.95
CA GLU A 5 -56.32 26.13 18.75
C GLU A 5 -56.03 27.07 17.56
N THR A 6 -54.75 27.14 17.21
CA THR A 6 -54.19 27.75 16.01
C THR A 6 -54.44 26.82 14.82
N ALA A 7 -55.23 27.26 13.84
CA ALA A 7 -55.43 26.53 12.60
C ALA A 7 -54.13 26.55 11.77
N SER A 8 -53.53 25.36 11.68
CA SER A 8 -52.33 25.03 10.91
C SER A 8 -52.57 25.18 9.41
N VAL A 9 -51.71 25.95 8.74
CA VAL A 9 -51.62 26.00 7.28
C VAL A 9 -50.96 24.71 6.80
N ALA A 10 -51.79 23.70 6.47
CA ALA A 10 -51.35 22.52 5.77
C ALA A 10 -51.31 22.82 4.26
N SER A 11 -50.14 23.25 3.77
CA SER A 11 -49.82 23.23 2.35
C SER A 11 -49.70 21.76 1.91
N GLY A 12 -50.73 21.30 1.19
CA GLY A 12 -50.84 19.94 0.69
C GLY A 12 -49.61 19.52 -0.13
N HIS A 13 -48.94 18.47 0.31
CA HIS A 13 -48.14 17.64 -0.58
C HIS A 13 -49.11 16.87 -1.48
N GLY A 14 -49.33 17.40 -2.68
CA GLY A 14 -49.94 16.64 -3.77
C GLY A 14 -48.98 15.53 -4.18
N VAL A 15 -49.18 14.34 -3.63
CA VAL A 15 -48.60 13.12 -4.20
C VAL A 15 -49.51 12.79 -5.39
N ASP A 16 -49.09 13.21 -6.59
CA ASP A 16 -49.80 12.89 -7.83
C ASP A 16 -49.99 11.36 -7.93
N ASN A 17 -51.23 10.93 -8.16
CA ASN A 17 -51.60 9.54 -8.21
C ASN A 17 -50.89 8.85 -9.41
N PRO A 18 -50.11 7.77 -9.22
CA PRO A 18 -49.36 7.12 -10.30
C PRO A 18 -50.21 6.63 -11.48
N LEU A 19 -51.52 6.52 -11.28
CA LEU A 19 -52.50 6.12 -12.29
C LEU A 19 -52.86 7.22 -13.31
N ASP A 20 -52.50 8.49 -13.05
CA ASP A 20 -52.78 9.62 -13.94
C ASP A 20 -51.64 9.95 -14.92
N PHE A 21 -50.55 9.18 -14.87
CA PHE A 21 -49.39 9.41 -15.72
C PHE A 21 -49.45 8.62 -17.04
N SER A 22 -49.15 9.31 -18.15
CA SER A 22 -48.87 8.65 -19.43
C SER A 22 -47.74 7.64 -19.26
N TYR A 23 -47.81 6.52 -20.00
CA TYR A 23 -46.82 5.44 -19.94
C TYR A 23 -45.37 5.93 -20.09
N GLY A 24 -45.14 6.96 -20.92
CA GLY A 24 -43.82 7.57 -21.06
C GLY A 24 -43.36 8.36 -19.82
N LYS A 25 -44.29 8.99 -19.09
CA LYS A 25 -44.00 9.70 -17.83
C LYS A 25 -43.73 8.74 -16.68
N LEU A 26 -44.45 7.61 -16.63
CA LEU A 26 -44.14 6.50 -15.71
C LEU A 26 -42.79 5.86 -16.00
N TYR A 27 -42.47 5.61 -17.27
CA TYR A 27 -41.17 5.06 -17.67
C TYR A 27 -40.01 5.96 -17.25
N ASN A 28 -40.11 7.27 -17.49
CA ASN A 28 -39.08 8.22 -17.08
C ASN A 28 -38.95 8.28 -15.55
N LEU A 29 -40.06 8.28 -14.82
CA LEU A 29 -40.04 8.29 -13.35
C LEU A 29 -39.37 7.03 -12.78
N VAL A 30 -39.62 5.85 -13.37
CA VAL A 30 -38.97 4.60 -12.99
C VAL A 30 -37.47 4.67 -13.26
N GLN A 31 -37.06 5.17 -14.43
CA GLN A 31 -35.65 5.35 -14.79
C GLN A 31 -34.93 6.31 -13.83
N GLU A 32 -35.52 7.47 -13.54
CA GLU A 32 -34.97 8.46 -12.60
C GLU A 32 -34.87 7.88 -11.19
N THR A 33 -35.90 7.16 -10.74
CA THR A 33 -35.90 6.52 -9.41
C THR A 33 -34.82 5.43 -9.34
N GLN A 34 -34.63 4.68 -10.41
CA GLN A 34 -33.61 3.64 -10.47
C GLN A 34 -32.20 4.22 -10.45
N GLN A 35 -31.94 5.30 -11.20
CA GLN A 35 -30.67 6.02 -11.16
C GLN A 35 -30.41 6.63 -9.77
N ALA A 36 -31.41 7.24 -9.14
CA ALA A 36 -31.28 7.77 -7.79
C ALA A 36 -30.97 6.68 -6.76
N ASN A 37 -31.59 5.51 -6.89
CA ASN A 37 -31.30 4.34 -6.05
C ASN A 37 -29.88 3.80 -6.28
N GLU A 38 -29.37 3.79 -7.51
CA GLU A 38 -27.99 3.40 -7.81
C GLU A 38 -26.97 4.33 -7.15
N VAL A 39 -27.21 5.65 -7.20
CA VAL A 39 -26.36 6.65 -6.52
C VAL A 39 -26.37 6.45 -5.01
N LEU A 40 -27.55 6.25 -4.41
CA LEU A 40 -27.69 5.98 -2.98
C LEU A 40 -27.02 4.66 -2.58
N ALA A 41 -27.11 3.63 -3.41
CA ALA A 41 -26.45 2.36 -3.17
C ALA A 41 -24.92 2.52 -3.19
N ALA A 42 -24.37 3.26 -4.16
CA ALA A 42 -22.95 3.55 -4.24
C ALA A 42 -22.45 4.38 -3.04
N GLU A 43 -23.22 5.39 -2.63
CA GLU A 43 -22.93 6.19 -1.42
C GLU A 43 -22.91 5.29 -0.16
N THR A 44 -23.92 4.42 -0.03
CA THR A 44 -24.04 3.50 1.12
C THR A 44 -22.90 2.49 1.14
N GLU A 45 -22.49 1.95 -0.01
CA GLU A 45 -21.37 1.05 -0.12
C GLU A 45 -20.05 1.72 0.29
N MET A 46 -19.83 2.94 -0.17
CA MET A 46 -18.64 3.73 0.20
C MET A 46 -18.57 3.97 1.71
N PHE A 47 -19.68 4.34 2.35
CA PHE A 47 -19.73 4.49 3.80
C PHE A 47 -19.55 3.16 4.55
N ALA A 48 -20.11 2.06 4.04
CA ALA A 48 -19.92 0.75 4.64
C ALA A 48 -18.45 0.33 4.60
N ARG A 49 -17.76 0.53 3.46
CA ARG A 49 -16.33 0.24 3.30
C ARG A 49 -15.47 1.09 4.25
N PHE A 50 -15.79 2.38 4.37
CA PHE A 50 -15.15 3.26 5.33
C PHE A 50 -15.33 2.77 6.77
N PHE A 51 -16.58 2.48 7.14
CA PHE A 51 -16.94 2.05 8.49
C PHE A 51 -16.25 0.74 8.88
N THR A 52 -16.32 -0.29 8.04
CA THR A 52 -15.63 -1.58 8.28
C THR A 52 -14.12 -1.39 8.46
N ARG A 53 -13.49 -0.48 7.71
CA ARG A 53 -12.07 -0.18 7.87
C ARG A 53 -11.75 0.56 9.15
N VAL A 54 -12.59 1.52 9.56
CA VAL A 54 -12.41 2.25 10.82
C VAL A 54 -12.56 1.30 12.01
N GLU A 55 -13.61 0.48 12.05
CA GLU A 55 -13.78 -0.56 13.08
C GLU A 55 -12.59 -1.54 13.11
N ALA A 56 -12.09 -1.97 11.94
CA ALA A 56 -10.91 -2.83 11.86
C ALA A 56 -9.61 -2.15 12.33
N ARG A 57 -9.51 -0.82 12.29
CA ARG A 57 -8.38 -0.05 12.85
C ARG A 57 -8.52 0.14 14.36
N GLU A 58 -9.72 0.39 14.87
CA GLU A 58 -10.00 0.54 16.31
C GLU A 58 -9.80 -0.77 17.08
N THR A 59 -10.32 -1.88 16.56
CA THR A 59 -10.10 -3.21 17.14
C THR A 59 -8.61 -3.61 17.23
N LYS A 60 -7.78 -3.16 16.27
CA LYS A 60 -6.31 -3.34 16.29
C LYS A 60 -5.61 -2.40 17.28
N HIS A 61 -6.24 -1.29 17.65
CA HIS A 61 -5.71 -0.34 18.63
C HIS A 61 -5.99 -0.81 20.07
N ASP A 62 -7.20 -1.31 20.34
CA ASP A 62 -7.59 -1.85 21.65
C ASP A 62 -6.80 -3.12 22.02
N SER A 63 -6.52 -3.97 21.04
CA SER A 63 -5.69 -5.18 21.24
C SER A 63 -4.21 -4.86 21.51
N LYS A 64 -3.72 -3.68 21.14
CA LYS A 64 -2.37 -3.19 21.49
C LYS A 64 -2.33 -2.51 22.86
N GLN A 65 -3.41 -1.83 23.27
CA GLN A 65 -3.51 -1.25 24.62
C GLN A 65 -3.70 -2.32 25.72
N ALA A 66 -4.37 -3.43 25.42
CA ALA A 66 -4.56 -4.53 26.37
C ALA A 66 -3.27 -5.30 26.74
N PHE A 67 -2.16 -5.12 26.00
CA PHE A 67 -0.89 -5.81 26.27
C PHE A 67 0.12 -5.00 27.12
N SER A 68 -0.23 -3.78 27.55
CA SER A 68 0.70 -2.90 28.29
C SER A 68 0.33 -2.64 29.77
N GLY A 69 -0.63 -3.35 30.36
CA GLY A 69 -1.04 -3.06 31.73
C GLY A 69 -1.54 -4.26 32.52
N SER A 70 -0.83 -4.56 33.61
CA SER A 70 -1.31 -5.30 34.79
C SER A 70 -1.49 -6.81 34.64
N GLY A 71 -0.48 -7.55 35.10
CA GLY A 71 -0.70 -8.85 35.70
C GLY A 71 -1.52 -8.70 36.98
N LEU A 72 -2.79 -9.09 36.95
CA LEU A 72 -3.57 -9.43 38.14
C LEU A 72 -4.52 -10.59 37.83
N THR A 73 -4.75 -11.36 38.89
CA THR A 73 -5.17 -12.75 38.92
C THR A 73 -6.62 -13.00 38.51
N PHE A 74 -6.79 -14.14 37.84
CA PHE A 74 -8.05 -14.78 37.46
C PHE A 74 -8.86 -15.22 38.68
N LYS A 75 -9.81 -14.39 39.15
CA LYS A 75 -11.02 -14.84 39.86
C LYS A 75 -11.99 -13.68 40.05
N GLU A 76 -13.27 -14.00 39.88
CA GLU A 76 -14.44 -13.19 40.28
C GLU A 76 -14.85 -12.03 39.36
N MET A 77 -15.67 -12.33 38.35
CA MET A 77 -16.80 -11.45 38.03
C MET A 77 -17.96 -12.21 37.39
N GLN A 78 -18.53 -13.16 38.14
CA GLN A 78 -19.94 -13.52 37.98
C GLN A 78 -20.75 -12.55 38.84
N THR A 79 -21.47 -11.61 38.22
CA THR A 79 -22.81 -11.14 38.60
C THR A 79 -23.14 -9.81 37.92
N ARG A 80 -24.44 -9.64 37.60
CA ARG A 80 -25.15 -8.45 37.10
C ARG A 80 -25.31 -8.33 35.59
N ARG A 81 -26.08 -9.28 35.05
CA ARG A 81 -27.10 -8.95 34.05
C ARG A 81 -28.11 -8.01 34.68
N ARG A 82 -28.09 -6.72 34.31
CA ARG A 82 -29.19 -5.79 34.56
C ARG A 82 -29.56 -5.15 33.23
N SER A 83 -30.60 -5.70 32.61
CA SER A 83 -31.28 -5.12 31.45
C SER A 83 -31.68 -3.68 31.78
N LYS A 84 -31.10 -2.72 31.06
CA LYS A 84 -31.55 -1.32 31.07
C LYS A 84 -32.14 -1.01 29.70
N SER A 85 -33.40 -1.38 29.58
CA SER A 85 -34.33 -0.94 28.56
C SER A 85 -34.62 0.55 28.76
N GLN A 86 -33.81 1.44 28.18
CA GLN A 86 -34.17 2.83 27.90
C GLN A 86 -33.12 3.48 26.97
N ALA A 87 -33.19 3.18 25.68
CA ALA A 87 -32.43 3.86 24.63
C ALA A 87 -33.29 4.02 23.36
N SER A 88 -34.61 4.19 23.51
CA SER A 88 -35.56 4.05 22.42
C SER A 88 -36.00 5.35 21.72
N THR A 89 -35.29 6.48 21.87
CA THR A 89 -35.76 7.75 21.24
C THR A 89 -34.69 8.76 20.81
N ILE A 90 -33.39 8.45 20.83
CA ILE A 90 -32.35 9.36 20.27
C ILE A 90 -31.83 8.87 18.90
N ASP A 91 -32.12 7.63 18.52
CA ASP A 91 -31.48 6.96 17.39
C ASP A 91 -32.23 7.06 16.05
N ARG A 92 -32.76 8.24 15.70
CA ARG A 92 -33.46 8.40 14.41
C ARG A 92 -33.02 9.56 13.52
N SER A 93 -32.05 10.41 13.90
CA SER A 93 -31.62 11.47 12.97
C SER A 93 -30.30 12.19 13.28
N GLN A 94 -29.28 11.54 13.84
CA GLN A 94 -27.91 12.03 13.59
C GLN A 94 -27.50 11.60 12.18
N LYS A 95 -28.06 12.30 11.18
CA LYS A 95 -27.61 12.19 9.80
C LYS A 95 -26.24 12.88 9.71
N LEU A 96 -25.28 12.21 9.07
CA LEU A 96 -23.97 12.81 8.76
C LEU A 96 -24.19 14.14 8.03
N THR A 97 -23.47 15.18 8.46
CA THR A 97 -23.46 16.46 7.75
C THR A 97 -22.87 16.28 6.36
N THR A 98 -23.28 17.10 5.40
CA THR A 98 -22.78 17.04 4.02
C THR A 98 -21.26 17.20 3.96
N GLU A 99 -20.69 18.02 4.84
CA GLU A 99 -19.25 18.21 4.98
C GLU A 99 -18.54 16.91 5.38
N VAL A 100 -19.03 16.23 6.43
CA VAL A 100 -18.45 14.95 6.88
C VAL A 100 -18.60 13.86 5.81
N LYS A 101 -19.71 13.85 5.05
CA LYS A 101 -19.87 12.94 3.91
C LYS A 101 -18.82 13.18 2.82
N CYS A 102 -18.54 14.45 2.50
CA CYS A 102 -17.49 14.82 1.53
C CYS A 102 -16.10 14.42 2.01
N GLU A 103 -15.79 14.62 3.30
CA GLU A 103 -14.53 14.18 3.89
C GLU A 103 -14.33 12.67 3.81
N ILE A 104 -15.38 11.89 4.15
CA ILE A 104 -15.35 10.43 4.03
C ILE A 104 -15.14 10.02 2.57
N ALA A 105 -15.87 10.64 1.63
CA ALA A 105 -15.72 10.37 0.21
C ALA A 105 -14.29 10.66 -0.28
N GLN A 106 -13.71 11.78 0.12
CA GLN A 106 -12.35 12.15 -0.27
C GLN A 106 -11.30 11.17 0.29
N LYS A 107 -11.48 10.74 1.54
CA LYS A 107 -10.61 9.75 2.18
C LYS A 107 -10.74 8.36 1.52
N GLU A 108 -11.95 7.96 1.17
CA GLU A 108 -12.23 6.71 0.45
C GLU A 108 -11.64 6.71 -0.97
N ILE A 109 -11.69 7.86 -1.66
CA ILE A 109 -11.03 8.05 -2.95
C ILE A 109 -9.51 7.88 -2.80
N GLU A 110 -8.90 8.54 -1.81
CA GLU A 110 -7.45 8.47 -1.61
C GLU A 110 -6.99 7.05 -1.24
N GLU A 111 -7.71 6.38 -0.35
CA GLU A 111 -7.41 5.00 0.03
C GLU A 111 -7.61 4.03 -1.15
N THR A 112 -8.60 4.26 -2.02
CA THR A 112 -8.78 3.47 -3.25
C THR A 112 -7.64 3.70 -4.23
N LYS A 113 -7.19 4.95 -4.40
CA LYS A 113 -6.01 5.28 -5.23
C LYS A 113 -4.75 4.62 -4.69
N GLU A 114 -4.52 4.70 -3.38
CA GLU A 114 -3.37 4.07 -2.75
C GLU A 114 -3.42 2.55 -2.90
N SER A 115 -4.59 1.94 -2.70
CA SER A 115 -4.79 0.50 -2.92
C SER A 115 -4.54 0.10 -4.37
N ALA A 116 -4.99 0.90 -5.35
CA ALA A 116 -4.72 0.66 -6.76
C ALA A 116 -3.21 0.71 -7.06
N LYS A 117 -2.52 1.73 -6.56
CA LYS A 117 -1.06 1.85 -6.71
C LYS A 117 -0.30 0.69 -6.07
N ARG A 118 -0.69 0.26 -4.87
CA ARG A 118 -0.08 -0.91 -4.20
C ARG A 118 -0.28 -2.18 -5.03
N LEU A 119 -1.46 -2.35 -5.62
CA LEU A 119 -1.74 -3.48 -6.50
C LEU A 119 -0.88 -3.41 -7.78
N GLU A 120 -0.75 -2.25 -8.41
CA GLU A 120 0.14 -2.05 -9.56
C GLU A 120 1.58 -2.46 -9.22
N GLU A 121 2.14 -1.94 -8.13
CA GLU A 121 3.49 -2.27 -7.68
C GLU A 121 3.66 -3.77 -7.36
N GLU A 122 2.63 -4.44 -6.83
CA GLU A 122 2.64 -5.88 -6.60
C GLU A 122 2.61 -6.66 -7.91
N THR A 123 1.74 -6.27 -8.84
CA THR A 123 1.65 -6.90 -10.15
C THR A 123 2.93 -6.75 -10.95
N ASP A 124 3.59 -5.59 -10.89
CA ASP A 124 4.87 -5.36 -11.54
C ASP A 124 5.96 -6.28 -10.98
N LYS A 125 6.03 -6.43 -9.64
CA LYS A 125 6.96 -7.38 -9.01
C LYS A 125 6.71 -8.81 -9.45
N ILE A 126 5.44 -9.21 -9.55
CA ILE A 126 5.05 -10.55 -10.02
C ILE A 126 5.44 -10.74 -11.49
N MET A 127 5.18 -9.74 -12.34
CA MET A 127 5.53 -9.76 -13.76
C MET A 127 7.05 -9.87 -13.95
N ASP A 128 7.83 -9.10 -13.21
CA ASP A 128 9.29 -9.15 -13.29
C ASP A 128 9.85 -10.49 -12.80
N ASN A 129 9.22 -11.10 -11.78
CA ASN A 129 9.58 -12.46 -11.36
C ASN A 129 9.28 -13.49 -12.46
N TYR A 130 8.11 -13.42 -13.10
CA TYR A 130 7.79 -14.33 -14.20
C TYR A 130 8.71 -14.14 -15.41
N LYS A 131 9.06 -12.91 -15.76
CA LYS A 131 10.08 -12.64 -16.79
C LYS A 131 11.42 -13.27 -16.45
N ALA A 132 11.89 -13.10 -15.21
CA ALA A 132 13.15 -13.69 -14.77
C ALA A 132 13.12 -15.24 -14.84
N ILE A 133 12.00 -15.87 -14.45
CA ILE A 133 11.83 -17.33 -14.55
C ILE A 133 11.82 -17.79 -16.01
N MET A 134 11.15 -17.05 -16.90
CA MET A 134 11.14 -17.37 -18.34
C MET A 134 12.54 -17.27 -18.94
N GLU A 135 13.27 -16.18 -18.66
CA GLU A 135 14.64 -15.99 -19.13
C GLU A 135 15.58 -17.09 -18.61
N GLU A 136 15.47 -17.46 -17.32
CA GLU A 136 16.21 -18.60 -16.76
C GLU A 136 15.89 -19.91 -17.49
N SER A 137 14.61 -20.17 -17.74
CA SER A 137 14.15 -21.37 -18.43
C SER A 137 14.69 -21.44 -19.86
N ASP A 138 14.71 -20.32 -20.57
CA ASP A 138 15.25 -20.22 -21.93
C ASP A 138 16.76 -20.49 -21.95
N VAL A 139 17.51 -19.86 -21.04
CA VAL A 139 18.95 -20.14 -20.87
C VAL A 139 19.17 -21.63 -20.60
N ARG A 140 18.44 -22.21 -19.64
CA ARG A 140 18.57 -23.62 -19.29
C ARG A 140 18.21 -24.55 -20.45
N LEU A 141 17.20 -24.21 -21.25
CA LEU A 141 16.83 -24.98 -22.44
C LEU A 141 17.96 -24.96 -23.48
N THR A 142 18.59 -23.81 -23.70
CA THR A 142 19.73 -23.72 -24.63
C THR A 142 20.94 -24.52 -24.15
N GLU A 143 21.24 -24.46 -22.85
CA GLU A 143 22.32 -25.24 -22.24
C GLU A 143 22.07 -26.75 -22.35
N LEU A 144 20.86 -27.22 -22.02
CA LEU A 144 20.50 -28.64 -22.16
C LEU A 144 20.61 -29.13 -23.59
N LYS A 145 20.17 -28.33 -24.57
CA LYS A 145 20.31 -28.69 -26.00
C LYS A 145 21.78 -28.82 -26.38
N LYS A 146 22.62 -27.89 -25.93
CA LYS A 146 24.06 -27.93 -26.17
C LYS A 146 24.71 -29.15 -25.50
N GLU A 147 24.37 -29.43 -24.24
CA GLU A 147 24.88 -30.59 -23.50
C GLU A 147 24.47 -31.92 -24.14
N ALA A 148 23.21 -32.03 -24.59
CA ALA A 148 22.72 -33.21 -25.29
C ALA A 148 23.48 -33.42 -26.61
N TYR A 149 23.70 -32.35 -27.38
CA TYR A 149 24.48 -32.41 -28.62
C TYR A 149 25.94 -32.81 -28.36
N GLU A 150 26.59 -32.22 -27.36
CA GLU A 150 27.97 -32.55 -27.00
C GLU A 150 28.09 -34.00 -26.52
N PHE A 151 27.12 -34.49 -25.75
CA PHE A 151 27.07 -35.90 -25.33
C PHE A 151 26.92 -36.85 -26.52
N ASP A 152 25.99 -36.58 -27.44
CA ASP A 152 25.83 -37.40 -28.64
C ASP A 152 27.11 -37.41 -29.49
N ARG A 153 27.71 -36.24 -29.70
CA ARG A 153 28.94 -36.09 -30.48
C ARG A 153 30.12 -36.84 -29.84
N ASP A 154 30.37 -36.63 -28.56
CA ASP A 154 31.62 -37.06 -27.92
C ASP A 154 31.51 -38.47 -27.34
N VAL A 155 30.32 -38.86 -26.85
CA VAL A 155 30.09 -40.18 -26.23
C VAL A 155 29.44 -41.15 -27.22
N MET A 156 28.28 -40.82 -27.76
CA MET A 156 27.52 -41.76 -28.60
C MET A 156 28.20 -42.01 -29.95
N LYS A 157 28.83 -40.99 -30.55
CA LYS A 157 29.54 -41.10 -31.82
C LYS A 157 31.06 -41.20 -31.62
N GLY A 158 31.65 -40.29 -30.84
CA GLY A 158 33.10 -40.18 -30.66
C GLY A 158 33.76 -41.29 -29.83
N ALA A 159 33.01 -41.91 -28.92
CA ALA A 159 33.49 -43.02 -28.09
C ALA A 159 32.93 -44.39 -28.52
N TYR A 160 32.18 -44.47 -29.62
CA TYR A 160 31.62 -45.73 -30.10
C TYR A 160 32.64 -46.57 -30.86
N ASN A 161 32.88 -47.78 -30.36
CA ASN A 161 33.75 -48.74 -31.01
C ASN A 161 32.92 -49.62 -31.95
N HIS A 162 33.10 -49.42 -33.26
CA HIS A 162 32.35 -50.10 -34.31
C HIS A 162 32.64 -51.62 -34.36
N ARG A 163 33.82 -52.07 -33.90
CA ARG A 163 34.19 -53.49 -33.86
C ARG A 163 33.55 -54.22 -32.69
N SER A 164 33.52 -53.60 -31.51
CA SER A 164 32.88 -54.20 -30.32
C SER A 164 31.38 -53.88 -30.21
N LYS A 165 30.86 -52.97 -31.06
CA LYS A 165 29.52 -52.39 -31.01
C LYS A 165 29.16 -51.79 -29.63
N LYS A 166 30.15 -51.31 -28.89
CA LYS A 166 30.01 -50.77 -27.52
C LYS A 166 30.73 -49.43 -27.39
N ILE A 167 30.26 -48.61 -26.45
CA ILE A 167 30.91 -47.35 -26.08
C ILE A 167 32.15 -47.66 -25.22
N ILE A 168 33.25 -46.96 -25.47
CA ILE A 168 34.48 -47.07 -24.70
C ILE A 168 34.26 -46.39 -23.34
N ALA A 169 34.23 -47.20 -22.27
CA ALA A 169 33.92 -46.73 -20.92
C ALA A 169 34.84 -45.60 -20.43
N GLU A 170 36.15 -45.69 -20.68
CA GLU A 170 37.11 -44.66 -20.25
C GLU A 170 36.81 -43.28 -20.84
N LYS A 171 36.43 -43.21 -22.12
CA LYS A 171 36.06 -41.95 -22.78
C LYS A 171 34.77 -41.37 -22.21
N CYS A 172 33.80 -42.23 -21.90
CA CYS A 172 32.55 -41.82 -21.26
C CYS A 172 32.80 -41.25 -19.85
N LEU A 173 33.63 -41.93 -19.05
CA LEU A 173 34.03 -41.45 -17.72
C LEU A 173 34.75 -40.09 -17.81
N ARG A 174 35.71 -39.95 -18.73
CA ARG A 174 36.43 -38.70 -18.93
C ARG A 174 35.48 -37.54 -19.29
N PHE A 175 34.48 -37.78 -20.15
CA PHE A 175 33.48 -36.78 -20.47
C PHE A 175 32.73 -36.28 -19.22
N PHE A 176 32.27 -37.19 -18.35
CA PHE A 176 31.58 -36.80 -17.13
C PHE A 176 32.50 -36.08 -16.13
N GLU A 177 33.75 -36.51 -15.99
CA GLU A 177 34.74 -35.83 -15.16
C GLU A 177 35.00 -34.39 -15.62
N ASP A 178 35.15 -34.19 -16.94
CA ASP A 178 35.35 -32.86 -17.53
C ASP A 178 34.12 -31.97 -17.33
N LYS A 179 32.90 -32.54 -17.45
CA LYS A 179 31.65 -31.83 -17.16
C LYS A 179 31.52 -31.43 -15.69
N ILE A 180 31.87 -32.31 -14.76
CA ILE A 180 31.86 -32.01 -13.33
C ILE A 180 32.85 -30.87 -13.02
N LYS A 181 34.10 -30.96 -13.51
CA LYS A 181 35.10 -29.89 -13.35
C LYS A 181 34.65 -28.55 -13.94
N GLY A 182 34.00 -28.59 -15.11
CA GLY A 182 33.43 -27.40 -15.75
C GLY A 182 32.34 -26.76 -14.90
N ARG A 183 31.44 -27.57 -14.33
CA ARG A 183 30.38 -27.12 -13.42
C ARG A 183 30.95 -26.52 -12.13
N ASP A 184 31.96 -27.15 -11.54
CA ASP A 184 32.62 -26.64 -10.33
C ASP A 184 33.29 -25.28 -10.60
N SER A 185 33.93 -25.14 -11.75
CA SER A 185 34.51 -23.86 -12.20
C SER A 185 33.43 -22.78 -12.39
N HIS A 186 32.27 -23.15 -12.92
CA HIS A 186 31.14 -22.24 -13.09
C HIS A 186 30.54 -21.83 -11.73
N MET A 187 30.40 -22.78 -10.81
CA MET A 187 29.93 -22.54 -9.45
C MET A 187 30.81 -21.52 -8.72
N GLU A 188 32.15 -21.65 -8.84
CA GLU A 188 33.07 -20.70 -8.21
C GLU A 188 32.95 -19.30 -8.83
N LYS A 189 32.80 -19.20 -10.16
CA LYS A 189 32.55 -17.90 -10.83
C LYS A 189 31.27 -17.24 -10.32
N LEU A 190 30.18 -18.00 -10.20
CA LEU A 190 28.90 -17.49 -9.67
C LEU A 190 29.04 -17.07 -8.20
N ARG A 191 29.75 -17.85 -7.39
CA ARG A 191 30.03 -17.54 -5.98
C ARG A 191 30.79 -16.23 -5.84
N LEU A 192 31.85 -16.02 -6.62
CA LEU A 192 32.61 -14.78 -6.64
C LEU A 192 31.73 -13.59 -7.07
N LYS A 193 30.97 -13.73 -8.17
CA LYS A 193 30.03 -12.69 -8.64
C LYS A 193 28.99 -12.35 -7.57
N SER A 194 28.42 -13.35 -6.89
CA SER A 194 27.48 -13.16 -5.77
C SER A 194 28.12 -12.37 -4.63
N SER A 195 29.36 -12.72 -4.26
CA SER A 195 30.13 -11.98 -3.24
C SER A 195 30.34 -10.52 -3.63
N THR A 196 30.78 -10.26 -4.86
CA THR A 196 30.97 -8.90 -5.40
C THR A 196 29.68 -8.09 -5.38
N LEU A 197 28.57 -8.66 -5.86
CA LEU A 197 27.27 -7.99 -5.86
C LEU A 197 26.78 -7.67 -4.45
N LYS A 198 26.99 -8.58 -3.48
CA LYS A 198 26.68 -8.31 -2.07
C LYS A 198 27.46 -7.11 -1.52
N VAL A 199 28.75 -6.99 -1.87
CA VAL A 199 29.57 -5.84 -1.47
C VAL A 199 29.08 -4.55 -2.13
N GLN A 200 28.77 -4.58 -3.44
CA GLN A 200 28.22 -3.43 -4.16
C GLN A 200 26.87 -2.99 -3.59
N MET A 201 25.97 -3.93 -3.29
CA MET A 201 24.69 -3.65 -2.65
C MET A 201 24.88 -2.96 -1.29
N LYS A 202 25.80 -3.47 -0.44
CA LYS A 202 26.11 -2.83 0.84
C LYS A 202 26.63 -1.40 0.65
N LYS A 203 27.52 -1.19 -0.32
CA LYS A 203 28.06 0.14 -0.65
C LYS A 203 26.95 1.10 -1.10
N LEU A 204 26.06 0.68 -2.00
CA LEU A 204 24.95 1.50 -2.48
C LEU A 204 23.96 1.81 -1.36
N LYS A 205 23.63 0.84 -0.50
CA LYS A 205 22.79 1.08 0.68
C LYS A 205 23.41 2.11 1.61
N LEU A 206 24.73 2.04 1.85
CA LEU A 206 25.43 3.04 2.63
C LEU A 206 25.39 4.42 1.97
N GLN A 207 25.58 4.50 0.65
CA GLN A 207 25.49 5.76 -0.09
C GLN A 207 24.09 6.38 -0.04
N ILE A 208 23.03 5.56 -0.12
CA ILE A 208 21.66 6.04 0.06
C ILE A 208 21.49 6.59 1.47
N LYS A 209 21.89 5.84 2.51
CA LYS A 209 21.82 6.30 3.89
C LYS A 209 22.59 7.61 4.11
N GLN A 210 23.81 7.72 3.58
CA GLN A 210 24.59 8.96 3.65
C GLN A 210 23.93 10.11 2.89
N LYS A 211 23.28 9.84 1.75
CA LYS A 211 22.50 10.85 1.02
C LYS A 211 21.18 11.20 1.71
N GLU A 212 20.58 10.32 2.49
CA GLU A 212 19.43 10.65 3.33
C GLU A 212 19.86 11.48 4.54
N GLU A 213 21.06 11.21 5.09
CA GLU A 213 21.65 12.01 6.17
C GLU A 213 22.21 13.36 5.68
N MET A 214 22.69 13.45 4.43
CA MET A 214 23.21 14.68 3.83
C MET A 214 22.20 15.43 2.95
N GLY A 215 21.15 14.77 2.49
CA GLY A 215 20.15 15.30 1.56
C GLY A 215 18.95 15.84 2.32
N ASP A 216 18.73 17.13 2.19
CA ASP A 216 17.53 17.85 2.61
C ASP A 216 17.21 17.91 4.11
N VAL A 217 18.23 18.20 4.92
CA VAL A 217 17.96 18.89 6.17
C VAL A 217 18.93 20.06 6.29
N LEU A 218 18.43 21.24 5.92
CA LEU A 218 18.78 22.45 6.64
C LEU A 218 18.54 22.12 8.11
N ASN A 219 19.58 21.77 8.86
CA ASN A 219 19.40 21.23 10.20
C ASN A 219 18.63 22.27 11.01
N GLU A 220 17.80 21.83 11.95
CA GLU A 220 17.14 22.76 12.87
C GLU A 220 18.16 23.70 13.53
N VAL A 221 19.39 23.19 13.72
CA VAL A 221 20.57 23.96 14.13
C VAL A 221 20.95 25.06 13.14
N ASP A 222 20.97 24.80 11.83
CA ASP A 222 21.27 25.80 10.80
C ASP A 222 20.19 26.89 10.73
N PHE A 223 18.91 26.51 10.87
CA PHE A 223 17.80 27.46 11.00
C PHE A 223 17.92 28.33 12.25
N ASN A 224 18.26 27.73 13.39
CA ASN A 224 18.46 28.45 14.64
C ASN A 224 19.66 29.40 14.56
N GLN A 225 20.76 28.97 13.93
CA GLN A 225 21.93 29.80 13.67
C GLN A 225 21.56 31.02 12.81
N LEU A 226 20.83 30.81 11.71
CA LEU A 226 20.37 31.91 10.84
C LEU A 226 19.45 32.89 11.58
N LYS A 227 18.60 32.39 12.48
CA LYS A 227 17.70 33.23 13.29
C LYS A 227 18.49 34.09 14.29
N ILE A 228 19.52 33.53 14.92
CA ILE A 228 20.42 34.28 15.82
C ILE A 228 21.18 35.35 15.03
N GLU A 229 21.72 35.01 13.87
CA GLU A 229 22.46 35.97 13.03
C GLU A 229 21.56 37.13 12.58
N ASN A 230 20.35 36.85 12.09
CA ASN A 230 19.39 37.89 11.73
C ASN A 230 19.02 38.79 12.92
N GLN A 231 18.81 38.21 14.11
CA GLN A 231 18.53 38.98 15.32
C GLN A 231 19.70 39.92 15.67
N GLN A 232 20.94 39.42 15.61
CA GLN A 232 22.14 40.23 15.86
C GLN A 232 22.34 41.34 14.81
N TYR A 233 21.97 41.10 13.55
CA TYR A 233 22.03 42.13 12.52
C TYR A 233 20.98 43.22 12.73
N LEU A 234 19.76 42.84 13.13
CA LEU A 234 18.71 43.81 13.46
C LEU A 234 19.12 44.68 14.64
N GLU A 235 19.64 44.08 15.71
CA GLU A 235 20.14 44.82 16.89
C GLU A 235 21.25 45.81 16.49
N ARG A 236 22.21 45.38 15.68
CA ARG A 236 23.26 46.28 15.17
C ARG A 236 22.71 47.42 14.30
N ILE A 237 21.70 47.15 13.47
CA ILE A 237 21.06 48.18 12.66
C ILE A 237 20.36 49.21 13.55
N ASP A 238 19.63 48.75 14.57
CA ASP A 238 18.93 49.62 15.51
C ASP A 238 19.89 50.47 16.34
N GLU A 239 21.00 49.90 16.84
CA GLU A 239 22.05 50.68 17.52
C GLU A 239 22.61 51.78 16.62
N ARG A 240 22.96 51.45 15.37
CA ARG A 240 23.49 52.43 14.41
C ARG A 240 22.46 53.49 14.05
N ASN A 241 21.19 53.12 13.95
CA ASN A 241 20.09 54.08 13.71
C ASN A 241 19.91 55.02 14.91
N GLN A 242 20.00 54.52 16.15
CA GLN A 242 19.94 55.35 17.35
C GLN A 242 21.12 56.33 17.43
N ASP A 243 22.33 55.89 17.11
CA ASP A 243 23.51 56.77 17.05
C ASP A 243 23.36 57.84 15.96
N LEU A 244 22.85 57.47 14.77
CA LEU A 244 22.50 58.41 13.70
C LEU A 244 21.47 59.45 14.16
N LEU A 245 20.48 59.04 14.96
CA LEU A 245 19.47 59.93 15.52
C LEU A 245 20.08 60.91 16.53
N ARG A 246 20.99 60.43 17.38
CA ARG A 246 21.73 61.26 18.35
C ARG A 246 22.62 62.31 17.68
N LEU A 247 23.24 61.97 16.55
CA LEU A 247 24.07 62.90 15.77
C LEU A 247 23.26 63.90 14.93
N LYS A 248 21.94 63.72 14.81
CA LYS A 248 21.02 64.64 14.14
C LYS A 248 20.38 65.67 15.07
N LEU A 249 20.56 65.54 16.39
CA LEU A 249 20.20 66.53 17.42
C LEU A 249 21.42 67.38 17.78
#